data_AF-A0A4Y2HNB3-F1
#
_entry.id   AF-A0A4Y2HNB3-F1
#
_cell.length_a   1.000
_cell.length_b   1.000
_cell.length_c   1.000
_cell.angle_alpha   90.00
_cell.angle_beta   90.00
_cell.angle_gamma   90.00
#
_symmetry.space_group_name_H-M   'P 1'
#
loop_
_entity.id
_entity.type
_entity.pdbx_description
1 polymer ?
#
loop_
_entity_poly.entity_id
_entity_poly.type
_entity_poly.pdbx_seq_one_letter_code
_entity_poly.pdbx_strand_id
1 'polypeptide(L)'
;MSTVVVPRICVNSVDNFCYICAELTFAAPKKIISAVVKKAYHLYIRFKIGDQDKDWDPHVCCRTFATSLSKWLLGKRKAMPFAVPMIWRELTNHTDDCYFCMVPSASGGFTKKKKRTIEYPNISSTLRHVSLPIPEPPTDFSIS
;
A
#
# COMPACT_ATOMS: atom_id res chain seq x y z
N MET A 1 16.61 -31.16 -14.03
CA MET A 1 15.79 -30.59 -12.95
C MET A 1 16.54 -29.42 -12.38
N SER A 2 16.20 -28.19 -12.76
CA SER A 2 16.85 -27.00 -12.21
C SER A 2 16.40 -26.82 -10.75
N THR A 3 17.36 -26.80 -9.83
CA THR A 3 17.12 -26.48 -8.42
C THR A 3 16.64 -25.03 -8.34
N VAL A 4 15.37 -24.82 -8.01
CA VAL A 4 14.85 -23.48 -7.73
C VAL A 4 15.47 -23.04 -6.41
N VAL A 5 16.44 -22.14 -6.48
CA VAL A 5 17.01 -21.50 -5.28
C VAL A 5 15.93 -20.58 -4.73
N VAL A 6 15.36 -20.95 -3.59
CA VAL A 6 14.37 -20.13 -2.89
C VAL A 6 15.10 -18.95 -2.25
N PRO A 7 14.79 -17.70 -2.62
CA PRO A 7 15.39 -16.52 -1.98
C PRO A 7 15.04 -16.51 -0.50
N ARG A 8 16.03 -16.26 0.38
CA ARG A 8 15.77 -16.03 1.82
C ARG A 8 15.34 -14.60 2.13
N ILE A 9 15.29 -13.75 1.11
CA ILE A 9 14.98 -12.32 1.19
C ILE A 9 14.11 -11.94 0.00
N CYS A 10 13.29 -10.91 0.17
CA CYS A 10 12.45 -10.40 -0.90
C CYS A 10 13.27 -9.86 -2.09
N VAL A 11 12.81 -10.14 -3.32
CA VAL A 11 13.40 -9.58 -4.55
C VAL A 11 13.31 -8.05 -4.55
N ASN A 12 12.17 -7.53 -4.09
CA ASN A 12 11.94 -6.11 -3.93
C ASN A 12 11.91 -5.72 -2.45
N SER A 13 12.45 -4.56 -2.11
CA SER A 13 12.20 -3.93 -0.81
C SER A 13 10.70 -3.68 -0.61
N VAL A 14 10.19 -3.98 0.58
CA VAL A 14 8.77 -3.73 0.96
C VAL A 14 8.39 -2.26 0.78
N ASP A 15 9.32 -1.35 1.05
CA ASP A 15 9.11 0.10 0.92
C ASP A 15 9.13 0.58 -0.54
N ASN A 16 9.33 -0.31 -1.52
CA ASN A 16 9.00 0.01 -2.90
C ASN A 16 7.49 0.02 -3.16
N PHE A 17 6.66 -0.45 -2.23
CA PHE A 17 5.22 -0.54 -2.40
C PHE A 17 4.50 0.43 -1.47
N CYS A 18 3.33 0.90 -1.91
CA CYS A 18 2.46 1.74 -1.10
C CYS A 18 1.64 0.85 -0.16
N TYR A 19 1.71 1.09 1.14
CA TYR A 19 0.87 0.39 2.12
C TYR A 19 -0.62 0.38 1.74
N ILE A 20 -1.15 1.50 1.26
CA ILE A 20 -2.61 1.66 1.08
C ILE A 20 -3.12 1.01 -0.21
N CYS A 21 -2.33 1.00 -1.29
CA CYS A 21 -2.78 0.48 -2.59
C CYS A 21 -1.99 -0.69 -3.15
N ALA A 22 -0.96 -1.10 -2.44
CA ALA A 22 -0.01 -2.14 -2.84
C ALA A 22 0.72 -1.89 -4.15
N GLU A 23 0.52 -0.73 -4.80
CA GLU A 23 1.25 -0.44 -6.03
C GLU A 23 2.67 0.02 -5.76
N LEU A 24 3.53 -0.24 -6.73
CA LEU A 24 4.90 0.25 -6.73
C LEU A 24 4.96 1.79 -6.65
N THR A 25 5.89 2.29 -5.86
CA THR A 25 6.16 3.70 -5.63
C THR A 25 7.58 4.05 -6.08
N PHE A 26 7.70 5.09 -6.90
CA PHE A 26 9.00 5.65 -7.24
C PHE A 26 9.60 6.32 -5.99
N ALA A 27 10.93 6.40 -5.87
CA ALA A 27 11.60 6.92 -4.66
C ALA A 27 11.15 8.35 -4.26
N ALA A 28 11.00 9.26 -5.22
CA ALA A 28 10.59 10.65 -4.96
C ALA A 28 9.13 10.84 -4.42
N PRO A 29 8.12 10.03 -4.81
CA PRO A 29 6.77 10.11 -4.26
C PRO A 29 6.48 9.32 -2.97
N LYS A 30 7.48 8.72 -2.29
CA LYS A 30 7.25 8.00 -1.02
C LYS A 30 7.05 8.96 0.16
N LYS A 31 6.13 8.64 1.06
CA LYS A 31 5.89 9.38 2.31
C LYS A 31 5.78 8.39 3.47
N ILE A 32 6.50 8.69 4.56
CA ILE A 32 6.22 8.09 5.86
C ILE A 32 4.75 8.36 6.20
N ILE A 33 4.06 7.35 6.71
CA ILE A 33 2.64 7.44 7.02
C ILE A 33 2.45 8.29 8.28
N SER A 34 2.13 9.58 8.09
CA SER A 34 1.96 10.52 9.19
C SER A 34 0.72 10.23 10.06
N ALA A 35 0.67 10.78 11.28
CA ALA A 35 -0.48 10.65 12.17
C ALA A 35 -1.80 11.11 11.52
N VAL A 36 -1.75 12.20 10.74
CA VAL A 36 -2.92 12.71 9.99
C VAL A 36 -3.38 11.67 8.97
N VAL A 37 -2.46 11.04 8.23
CA VAL A 37 -2.80 9.99 7.26
C VAL A 37 -3.34 8.74 7.97
N LYS A 38 -2.76 8.33 9.09
CA LYS A 38 -3.26 7.20 9.91
C LYS A 38 -4.69 7.45 10.39
N LYS A 39 -4.98 8.66 10.90
CA LYS A 39 -6.33 9.07 11.33
C LYS A 39 -7.31 9.12 10.16
N ALA A 40 -6.93 9.74 9.05
CA ALA A 40 -7.76 9.80 7.84
C ALA A 40 -8.07 8.40 7.30
N TYR A 41 -7.06 7.53 7.22
CA TYR A 41 -7.23 6.14 6.81
C TYR A 41 -8.22 5.42 7.73
N HIS A 42 -8.07 5.54 9.06
CA HIS A 42 -8.99 4.90 9.99
C HIS A 42 -10.44 5.37 9.85
N LEU A 43 -10.66 6.68 9.65
CA LEU A 43 -12.00 7.23 9.46
C LEU A 43 -12.60 6.83 8.10
N TYR A 44 -11.78 6.76 7.04
CA TYR A 44 -12.23 6.45 5.69
C TYR A 44 -12.45 4.94 5.47
N ILE A 45 -11.51 4.12 5.90
CA ILE A 45 -11.47 2.69 5.63
C ILE A 45 -12.10 1.88 6.77
N ARG A 46 -12.21 2.46 7.98
CA ARG A 46 -12.64 1.79 9.22
C ARG A 46 -11.67 0.72 9.74
N PHE A 47 -10.44 0.70 9.24
CA PHE A 47 -9.35 -0.15 9.73
C PHE A 47 -8.20 0.70 10.26
N LYS A 48 -7.45 0.21 11.25
CA LYS A 48 -6.22 0.86 11.69
C LYS A 48 -5.07 0.38 10.82
N ILE A 49 -4.11 1.28 10.57
CA ILE A 49 -2.82 0.89 10.00
C ILE A 49 -2.07 0.13 11.08
N GLY A 50 -1.86 -1.17 10.84
CA GLY A 50 -1.14 -2.09 11.73
C GLY A 50 0.25 -2.43 11.21
N ASP A 51 1.01 -3.19 12.00
CA ASP A 51 2.26 -3.89 11.64
C ASP A 51 3.38 -3.05 11.02
N GLN A 52 3.36 -1.73 11.23
CA GLN A 52 4.40 -0.79 10.80
C GLN A 52 5.74 -0.92 11.55
N ASP A 53 5.85 -1.86 12.48
CA ASP A 53 7.09 -2.31 13.12
C ASP A 53 7.67 -3.58 12.47
N LYS A 54 6.93 -4.20 11.55
CA LYS A 54 7.28 -5.47 10.91
C LYS A 54 8.02 -5.22 9.59
N ASP A 55 9.09 -5.97 9.39
CA ASP A 55 9.91 -5.90 8.19
C ASP A 55 9.21 -6.36 6.90
N TRP A 56 8.18 -7.20 7.04
CA TRP A 56 7.36 -7.70 5.94
C TRP A 56 6.24 -6.75 5.50
N ASP A 57 6.02 -5.63 6.19
CA ASP A 57 4.96 -4.66 5.89
C ASP A 57 5.53 -3.37 5.27
N PRO A 58 4.88 -2.74 4.27
CA PRO A 58 5.36 -1.46 3.75
C PRO A 58 5.21 -0.32 4.75
N HIS A 59 6.30 0.40 5.03
CA HIS A 59 6.33 1.50 6.01
C HIS A 59 5.93 2.87 5.40
N VAL A 60 5.66 2.87 4.10
CA VAL A 60 5.46 4.07 3.30
C VAL A 60 4.16 4.02 2.52
N CYS A 61 3.63 5.19 2.22
CA CYS A 61 2.51 5.35 1.30
C CYS A 61 2.86 6.30 0.16
N CYS A 62 2.19 6.14 -0.98
CA CYS A 62 2.38 7.04 -2.11
C CYS A 62 1.79 8.42 -1.82
N ARG A 63 2.45 9.47 -2.34
CA ARG A 63 2.01 10.87 -2.20
C ARG A 63 0.56 11.09 -2.61
N THR A 64 0.08 10.41 -3.64
CA THR A 64 -1.31 10.53 -4.14
C THR A 64 -2.31 10.19 -3.05
N PHE A 65 -2.09 9.10 -2.33
CA PHE A 65 -2.99 8.63 -1.29
C PHE A 65 -2.86 9.46 -0.03
N ALA A 66 -1.63 9.73 0.42
CA ALA A 66 -1.38 10.63 1.55
C ALA A 66 -2.10 11.97 1.37
N THR A 67 -1.95 12.57 0.18
CA THR A 67 -2.57 13.87 -0.15
C THR A 67 -4.09 13.76 -0.25
N SER A 68 -4.61 12.71 -0.90
CA SER A 68 -6.06 12.58 -1.11
C SER A 68 -6.80 12.28 0.18
N LEU A 69 -6.26 11.43 1.05
CA LEU A 69 -6.80 11.18 2.39
C LEU A 69 -6.76 12.43 3.26
N SER A 70 -5.63 13.16 3.24
CA SER A 70 -5.54 14.42 4.00
C SER A 70 -6.55 15.46 3.49
N LYS A 71 -6.72 15.59 2.16
CA LYS A 71 -7.73 16.49 1.58
C LYS A 71 -9.15 16.05 1.91
N TRP A 72 -9.42 14.75 1.91
CA TRP A 72 -10.73 14.21 2.30
C TRP A 72 -11.03 14.51 3.77
N LEU A 73 -10.06 14.27 4.67
CA LEU A 73 -10.20 14.57 6.09
C LEU A 73 -10.49 16.05 6.36
N LEU A 74 -9.96 16.94 5.51
CA LEU A 74 -10.19 18.40 5.56
C LEU A 74 -11.45 18.86 4.81
N GLY A 75 -12.31 17.95 4.32
CA GLY A 75 -13.49 18.29 3.53
C GLY A 75 -13.20 18.87 2.14
N LYS A 76 -11.92 18.96 1.73
CA LYS A 76 -11.48 19.49 0.42
C LYS A 76 -11.61 18.48 -0.71
N ARG A 77 -12.00 17.23 -0.40
CA ARG A 77 -12.23 16.17 -1.37
C ARG A 77 -13.41 15.31 -0.89
N LYS A 78 -14.38 15.06 -1.77
CA LYS A 78 -15.58 14.27 -1.41
C LYS A 78 -15.31 12.78 -1.22
N ALA A 79 -14.42 12.19 -2.02
CA ALA A 79 -14.18 10.76 -2.05
C ALA A 79 -12.76 10.39 -2.50
N MET A 80 -12.25 9.24 -2.06
CA MET A 80 -11.06 8.60 -2.61
C MET A 80 -11.40 7.83 -3.91
N PRO A 81 -10.42 7.53 -4.78
CA PRO A 81 -10.66 6.78 -6.02
C PRO A 81 -11.08 5.31 -5.79
N PHE A 82 -10.92 4.77 -4.59
CA PHE A 82 -11.26 3.40 -4.20
C PHE A 82 -11.60 3.39 -2.70
N ALA A 83 -12.39 2.40 -2.29
CA ALA A 83 -12.80 2.18 -0.89
C ALA A 83 -12.21 0.90 -0.28
N VAL A 84 -11.40 0.17 -1.05
CA VAL A 84 -10.80 -1.10 -0.64
C VAL A 84 -9.39 -0.86 -0.12
N PRO A 85 -9.07 -1.17 1.15
CA PRO A 85 -7.70 -1.22 1.59
C PRO A 85 -6.99 -2.48 1.06
N MET A 86 -5.68 -2.38 0.92
CA MET A 86 -4.84 -3.57 0.98
C MET A 86 -4.72 -4.04 2.42
N ILE A 87 -4.81 -5.35 2.64
CA ILE A 87 -4.41 -5.98 3.89
C ILE A 87 -3.10 -6.71 3.66
N TRP A 88 -2.14 -6.43 4.53
CA TRP A 88 -0.85 -7.09 4.60
C TRP A 88 -0.89 -8.13 5.72
N ARG A 89 -0.35 -9.31 5.45
CA ARG A 89 -0.14 -10.38 6.43
C ARG A 89 1.28 -10.88 6.27
N GLU A 90 1.78 -11.52 7.32
CA GLU A 90 3.07 -12.17 7.31
C GLU A 90 3.10 -13.25 6.21
N LEU A 91 4.14 -13.19 5.37
CA LEU A 91 4.35 -14.12 4.28
C LEU A 91 4.80 -15.48 4.81
N THR A 92 4.31 -16.57 4.22
CA THR A 92 4.72 -17.92 4.61
C THR A 92 6.01 -18.37 3.92
N ASN A 93 6.28 -17.87 2.71
CA ASN A 93 7.47 -18.18 1.93
C ASN A 93 7.73 -17.13 0.83
N HIS A 94 8.93 -17.16 0.22
CA HIS A 94 9.34 -16.23 -0.84
C HIS A 94 9.07 -16.72 -2.28
N THR A 95 8.44 -17.88 -2.45
CA THR A 95 8.23 -18.53 -3.75
C THR A 95 6.85 -18.22 -4.33
N ASP A 96 5.78 -18.49 -3.57
CA ASP A 96 4.40 -18.35 -4.05
C ASP A 96 3.51 -17.47 -3.17
N ASP A 97 3.99 -17.09 -1.97
CA ASP A 97 3.23 -16.28 -1.01
C ASP A 97 3.97 -14.99 -0.60
N CYS A 98 4.84 -14.49 -1.48
CA CYS A 98 5.53 -13.21 -1.29
C CYS A 98 5.19 -12.22 -2.40
N TYR A 99 4.29 -11.29 -2.08
CA TYR A 99 3.87 -10.21 -2.98
C TYR A 99 5.05 -9.45 -3.58
N PHE A 100 6.06 -9.17 -2.75
CA PHE A 100 7.26 -8.43 -3.14
C PHE A 100 8.18 -9.22 -4.09
N CYS A 101 8.19 -10.55 -4.02
CA CYS A 101 8.92 -11.40 -4.96
C CYS A 101 8.18 -11.60 -6.28
N MET A 102 6.85 -11.66 -6.22
CA MET A 102 6.01 -11.93 -7.39
C MET A 102 5.86 -10.74 -8.32
N VAL A 103 5.97 -9.51 -7.81
CA VAL A 103 6.01 -8.32 -8.66
C VAL A 103 7.38 -8.21 -9.35
N PRO A 104 7.45 -7.89 -10.66
CA PRO A 104 8.71 -7.74 -11.37
C PRO A 104 9.71 -6.84 -10.64
N SER A 105 11.01 -7.18 -10.73
CA SER A 105 12.04 -6.46 -9.99
C SER A 105 12.11 -4.97 -10.33
N ALA A 106 12.28 -4.15 -9.29
CA ALA A 106 12.51 -2.71 -9.35
C ALA A 106 13.95 -2.29 -9.57
N SER A 107 14.89 -3.24 -9.47
CA SER A 107 16.30 -2.99 -9.76
C SER A 107 16.48 -2.73 -11.25
N GLY A 108 16.66 -1.46 -11.63
CA GLY A 108 16.76 -1.04 -13.04
C GLY A 108 15.89 0.16 -13.40
N GLY A 109 15.09 0.65 -12.44
CA GLY A 109 14.24 1.82 -12.63
C GLY A 109 12.95 1.46 -13.38
N PHE A 110 11.82 1.84 -12.78
CA PHE A 110 10.54 1.72 -13.45
C PHE A 110 10.19 3.04 -14.14
N THR A 111 9.67 2.96 -15.37
CA THR A 111 9.01 4.09 -16.01
C THR A 111 7.53 4.08 -15.65
N LYS A 112 6.86 5.24 -15.72
CA LYS A 112 5.40 5.31 -15.54
C LYS A 112 4.64 4.38 -16.49
N LYS A 113 5.15 4.18 -17.73
CA LYS A 113 4.56 3.27 -18.71
C LYS A 113 4.65 1.83 -18.23
N LYS A 114 5.85 1.39 -17.82
CA LYS A 114 6.10 0.02 -17.33
C LYS A 114 5.32 -0.28 -16.04
N LYS A 115 5.13 0.72 -15.17
CA LYS A 115 4.31 0.56 -13.95
C LYS A 115 2.85 0.20 -14.28
N ARG A 116 2.26 0.80 -15.33
CA ARG A 116 0.85 0.59 -15.69
C ARG A 116 0.56 -0.82 -16.21
N THR A 117 1.58 -1.52 -16.70
CA THR A 117 1.47 -2.89 -17.21
C THR A 117 1.81 -3.94 -16.15
N ILE A 118 2.09 -3.52 -14.91
CA ILE A 118 2.35 -4.46 -13.81
C ILE A 118 1.02 -5.06 -13.38
N GLU A 119 0.93 -6.38 -13.47
CA GLU A 119 -0.10 -7.15 -12.80
C GLU A 119 0.31 -7.38 -11.35
N TYR A 120 -0.58 -7.04 -10.43
CA TYR A 120 -0.35 -7.21 -9.00
C TYR A 120 -1.06 -8.47 -8.53
N PRO A 121 -0.37 -9.40 -7.85
CA PRO A 121 -0.96 -10.67 -7.45
C PRO A 121 -2.03 -10.47 -6.37
N ASN A 122 -3.00 -11.38 -6.34
CA ASN A 122 -3.99 -11.48 -5.27
C ASN A 122 -3.74 -12.80 -4.55
N ILE A 123 -2.97 -12.76 -3.46
CA ILE A 123 -2.50 -13.93 -2.70
C ILE A 123 -2.97 -13.85 -1.25
N SER A 124 -2.85 -14.94 -0.52
CA SER A 124 -3.34 -15.06 0.86
C SER A 124 -2.73 -14.03 1.81
N SER A 125 -1.44 -13.71 1.61
CA SER A 125 -0.70 -12.72 2.40
C SER A 125 -0.99 -11.27 2.01
N THR A 126 -1.60 -11.05 0.86
CA THR A 126 -1.99 -9.72 0.39
C THR A 126 -3.36 -9.79 -0.28
N LEU A 127 -4.41 -9.60 0.53
CA LEU A 127 -5.80 -9.68 0.07
C LEU A 127 -6.34 -8.27 -0.23
N ARG A 128 -6.96 -8.14 -1.41
CA ARG A 128 -7.82 -6.99 -1.70
C ARG A 128 -9.20 -7.28 -1.11
N HIS A 129 -9.67 -6.41 -0.22
CA HIS A 129 -11.01 -6.53 0.34
C HIS A 129 -12.11 -6.14 -0.67
N VAL A 130 -13.36 -6.43 -0.31
CA VAL A 130 -14.54 -5.98 -1.05
C VAL A 130 -14.76 -4.48 -0.87
N SER A 131 -15.26 -3.82 -1.92
CA SER A 131 -15.55 -2.39 -1.90
C SER A 131 -16.59 -2.06 -0.84
N LEU A 132 -16.21 -1.23 0.14
CA LEU A 132 -17.13 -0.64 1.10
C LEU A 132 -17.77 0.64 0.54
N PRO A 133 -18.94 1.07 1.04
CA PRO A 133 -19.49 2.38 0.70
C PRO A 133 -18.53 3.50 1.09
N ILE A 134 -18.40 4.50 0.22
CA ILE A 134 -17.52 5.65 0.44
C ILE A 134 -18.08 6.50 1.58
N PRO A 135 -17.32 6.74 2.66
CA PRO A 135 -17.79 7.61 3.74
C PRO A 135 -17.67 9.09 3.39
N GLU A 136 -18.56 9.87 4.00
CA GLU A 136 -18.49 11.33 3.96
C GLU A 136 -17.38 11.87 4.87
N PRO A 137 -16.71 12.98 4.49
CA PRO A 137 -15.78 13.68 5.36
C PRO A 137 -16.40 14.05 6.72
N PRO A 138 -15.65 13.97 7.82
CA PRO A 138 -16.09 14.51 9.11
C PRO A 138 -16.32 16.03 9.05
N THR A 139 -17.37 16.51 9.71
CA THR A 139 -17.72 17.94 9.76
C THR A 139 -16.86 18.77 10.72
N ASP A 140 -16.34 18.15 11.80
CA ASP A 140 -15.72 18.86 12.93
C ASP A 140 -14.21 18.60 13.12
N PHE A 141 -13.48 18.39 12.03
CA PHE A 141 -12.04 18.11 12.13
C PHE A 141 -11.19 19.41 12.18
N SER A 142 -10.61 19.70 13.34
CA SER A 142 -9.52 20.67 13.51
C SER A 142 -8.19 19.94 13.74
N ILE A 143 -7.13 20.38 13.05
CA ILE A 143 -5.75 19.95 13.36
C ILE A 143 -5.34 20.76 14.60
N SER A 144 -5.54 20.19 15.78
CA SER A 144 -4.90 20.64 17.02
C SER A 144 -3.41 20.35 16.98
#